data_AF-A0A252CXE4-F1
#
_entry.id   AF-A0A252CXE4-F1
#
_cell.length_a   1.000
_cell.length_b   1.000
_cell.length_c   1.000
_cell.angle_alpha   90.00
_cell.angle_beta   90.00
_cell.angle_gamma   90.00
#
_symmetry.space_group_name_H-M   'P 1'
#
loop_
_entity.id
_entity.type
_entity.pdbx_description
1 polymer ?
#
loop_
_entity_poly.entity_id
_entity_poly.type
_entity_poly.pdbx_seq_one_letter_code
_entity_poly.pdbx_strand_id
1 'polypeptide(L)' 'MTEEEKQLLIEHANAIAKILYKNAPVEELTSLGKIESVVRNQMQEYVMPSVGVFLSEMSQEKTQDINEK' A
#
# COMPACT_ATOMS: atom_id res chain seq x y z
N MET A 1 7.84 10.00 -11.76
CA MET A 1 7.53 8.67 -12.32
C MET A 1 8.14 8.54 -13.70
N THR A 2 9.43 8.21 -13.71
CA THR A 2 10.11 7.60 -14.85
C THR A 2 9.48 6.24 -15.19
N GLU A 3 9.85 5.64 -16.31
CA GLU A 3 9.35 4.31 -16.67
C GLU A 3 9.83 3.24 -15.69
N GLU A 4 11.04 3.38 -15.16
CA GLU A 4 11.57 2.51 -14.10
C GLU A 4 10.74 2.62 -12.81
N GLU A 5 10.39 3.84 -12.39
CA GLU A 5 9.54 4.07 -11.23
C GLU A 5 8.13 3.47 -11.42
N LYS A 6 7.58 3.51 -12.65
CA LYS A 6 6.29 2.87 -12.96
C LYS A 6 6.37 1.36 -12.88
N GLN A 7 7.43 0.77 -13.43
CA GLN A 7 7.63 -0.67 -13.42
C GLN A 7 7.77 -1.19 -11.99
N LEU A 8 8.56 -0.51 -11.15
CA LEU A 8 8.68 -0.83 -9.73
C LEU A 8 7.34 -0.74 -9.00
N LEU A 9 6.56 0.30 -9.26
CA LEU A 9 5.24 0.46 -8.64
C LEU A 9 4.29 -0.68 -9.03
N ILE A 10 4.31 -1.13 -10.29
CA ILE A 10 3.53 -2.28 -10.76
C ILE A 10 3.98 -3.58 -10.09
N GLU A 11 5.29 -3.81 -9.98
CA GLU A 11 5.84 -5.01 -9.34
C GLU A 11 5.46 -5.09 -7.86
N HIS A 12 5.58 -3.98 -7.14
CA HIS A 12 5.18 -3.90 -5.74
C HIS A 12 3.67 -4.07 -5.58
N ALA A 13 2.86 -3.43 -6.42
CA ALA A 13 1.40 -3.59 -6.38
C ALA A 13 0.98 -5.05 -6.62
N ASN A 14 1.59 -5.74 -7.59
CA ASN A 14 1.32 -7.15 -7.87
C ASN A 14 1.74 -8.06 -6.71
N ALA A 15 2.89 -7.80 -6.09
CA ALA A 15 3.37 -8.55 -4.94
C ALA A 15 2.41 -8.42 -3.74
N ILE A 16 1.98 -7.19 -3.45
CA ILE A 16 0.99 -6.89 -2.41
C ILE A 16 -0.32 -7.61 -2.71
N ALA A 17 -0.88 -7.43 -3.91
CA ALA A 17 -2.15 -8.04 -4.30
C ALA A 17 -2.13 -9.58 -4.17
N LYS A 18 -1.01 -10.23 -4.53
CA LYS A 18 -0.84 -11.67 -4.40
C LYS A 18 -0.87 -12.13 -2.92
N ILE A 19 -0.25 -11.37 -2.03
CA ILE A 19 -0.25 -11.66 -0.59
C ILE A 19 -1.67 -11.49 -0.02
N LEU A 20 -2.34 -10.38 -0.36
CA LEU A 20 -3.69 -10.08 0.13
C LEU A 20 -4.70 -11.11 -0.37
N TYR A 21 -4.70 -11.41 -1.67
CA TYR A 21 -5.56 -12.44 -2.26
C TYR A 21 -5.39 -13.82 -1.61
N LYS A 22 -4.15 -14.22 -1.27
CA LYS A 22 -3.87 -15.50 -0.60
C LYS A 22 -4.47 -15.57 0.81
N ASN A 23 -4.56 -14.44 1.52
CA ASN A 23 -5.09 -14.36 2.88
C ASN A 23 -6.58 -13.99 2.93
N ALA A 24 -7.22 -13.77 1.78
CA ALA A 24 -8.64 -13.49 1.69
C ALA A 24 -9.48 -14.74 2.03
N PRO A 25 -10.62 -14.60 2.74
CA PRO A 25 -11.53 -15.71 2.99
C PRO A 25 -12.08 -16.27 1.68
N VAL A 26 -11.95 -17.57 1.47
CA VAL A 26 -12.39 -18.25 0.23
C VAL A 26 -13.88 -18.00 -0.06
N GLU A 27 -14.69 -17.88 1.00
CA GLU A 27 -16.13 -17.59 0.93
C GLU A 27 -16.46 -16.22 0.35
N GLU A 28 -15.50 -15.29 0.36
CA GLU A 28 -15.66 -13.95 -0.19
C GLU A 28 -15.09 -13.84 -1.62
N LEU A 29 -14.33 -14.83 -2.10
CA LEU A 29 -13.76 -14.87 -3.44
C LEU A 29 -14.76 -15.37 -4.52
N THR A 30 -16.02 -14.95 -4.43
CA THR A 30 -17.11 -15.48 -5.28
C THR A 30 -17.43 -14.62 -6.50
N SER A 31 -17.01 -13.36 -6.52
CA SER A 31 -17.21 -12.46 -7.65
C SER A 31 -16.13 -11.39 -7.67
N LEU A 32 -15.90 -10.78 -8.84
CA LEU A 32 -14.90 -9.72 -8.98
C LEU A 32 -15.15 -8.57 -8.00
N GLY A 33 -16.42 -8.18 -7.79
CA GLY A 33 -16.76 -7.11 -6.85
C GLY A 33 -16.47 -7.45 -5.39
N LYS A 34 -16.68 -8.70 -4.96
CA LYS A 34 -16.31 -9.11 -3.60
C LYS A 34 -14.80 -9.23 -3.44
N ILE A 35 -14.11 -9.81 -4.43
CA ILE A 35 -12.64 -9.90 -4.44
C ILE A 35 -12.03 -8.51 -4.30
N GLU A 36 -12.51 -7.55 -5.08
CA GLU A 36 -12.08 -6.17 -5.04
C GLU A 36 -12.33 -5.54 -3.66
N SER A 37 -13.54 -5.69 -3.11
CA SER A 37 -13.89 -5.18 -1.78
C SER A 37 -12.98 -5.74 -0.68
N VAL A 38 -12.73 -7.06 -0.68
CA VAL A 38 -11.83 -7.71 0.30
C VAL A 38 -10.42 -7.19 0.16
N VAL A 39 -9.87 -7.17 -1.05
CA VAL A 39 -8.50 -6.70 -1.29
C VAL A 39 -8.37 -5.24 -0.88
N ARG A 40 -9.37 -4.39 -1.17
CA ARG A 40 -9.38 -2.98 -0.75
C ARG A 40 -9.36 -2.83 0.77
N ASN A 41 -10.20 -3.59 1.48
CA ASN A 41 -10.22 -3.55 2.95
C ASN A 41 -8.86 -3.98 3.53
N GLN A 42 -8.27 -5.05 2.97
CA GLN A 42 -6.95 -5.51 3.39
C GLN A 42 -5.83 -4.51 3.04
N MET A 43 -5.91 -3.77 1.93
CA MET A 43 -4.99 -2.67 1.64
C MET A 43 -5.04 -1.61 2.73
N GLN A 44 -6.25 -1.23 3.17
CA GLN A 44 -6.43 -0.26 4.24
C GLN A 44 -5.89 -0.76 5.58
N GLU A 45 -6.09 -2.03 5.90
CA GLU A 45 -5.66 -2.62 7.17
C GLU A 45 -4.15 -2.86 7.24
N TYR A 46 -3.55 -3.41 6.18
CA TYR A 46 -2.17 -3.91 6.24
C TYR A 46 -1.14 -3.03 5.51
N VAL A 47 -1.55 -2.26 4.50
CA VAL A 47 -0.62 -1.51 3.63
C VAL A 47 -0.59 -0.02 3.99
N MET A 48 -1.77 0.58 4.22
CA MET A 48 -1.85 2.00 4.55
C MET A 48 -1.12 2.40 5.85
N PRO A 49 -0.99 1.57 6.90
CA PRO A 49 -0.16 1.92 8.05
C PRO A 49 1.30 2.19 7.67
N SER A 50 1.91 1.36 6.83
CA SER A 50 3.30 1.55 6.38
C SER A 50 3.46 2.83 5.56
N VAL A 51 2.47 3.15 4.71
CA VAL A 51 2.43 4.42 3.98
C VAL A 51 2.31 5.58 4.95
N GLY A 52 1.47 5.48 5.98
CA GLY A 52 1.31 6.49 7.01
C GLY A 52 2.58 6.76 7.80
N VAL A 53 3.30 5.70 8.21
CA VAL A 53 4.61 5.81 8.89
C VAL A 53 5.61 6.55 8.01
N PHE A 54 5.77 6.12 6.76
CA PHE A 54 6.66 6.79 5.81
C PHE A 54 6.34 8.29 5.66
N LEU A 55 5.07 8.65 5.53
CA LEU A 55 4.65 10.05 5.42
C LEU A 55 4.93 10.85 6.71
N SER A 56 4.79 10.21 7.87
CA SER A 56 5.11 10.82 9.17
C SER A 56 6.60 11.10 9.29
N GLU A 57 7.46 10.16 8.92
CA GLU A 57 8.93 10.32 8.95
C GLU A 57 9.37 11.45 8.01
N MET A 58 8.89 11.47 6.78
CA MET A 58 9.18 12.53 5.81
C MET A 58 8.70 13.92 6.29
N SER A 59 7.65 13.97 7.11
CA SER A 59 7.14 15.21 7.70
C SER A 59 8.01 15.70 8.87
N GLN A 60 8.58 14.78 9.65
CA GLN A 60 9.51 15.10 10.74
C GLN A 60 10.85 15.60 10.22
N GLU A 61 11.40 14.99 9.17
CA GLU A 61 12.64 15.45 8.50
C GLU A 61 12.51 16.91 8.04
N LYS A 62 11.38 17.26 7.41
CA LYS A 62 11.10 18.65 7.00
C LYS A 62 11.02 19.64 8.16
N THR A 63 10.61 19.19 9.35
CA THR A 63 10.48 20.05 10.52
C THR A 63 11.83 20.29 11.21
N GLN A 64 12.73 19.29 11.19
CA GLN A 64 14.08 19.42 11.73
C GLN A 64 14.94 20.37 10.89
N ASP A 65 14.84 20.31 9.55
CA ASP A 65 15.57 21.21 8.63
C ASP A 65 15.18 22.70 8.77
N ILE A 66 13.97 22.99 9.27
CA ILE A 66 13.49 24.37 9.50
C ILE A 66 13.99 24.93 10.84
N ASN A 67 14.21 24.08 11.85
CA ASN A 67 14.64 24.51 13.18
C ASN A 67 16.17 24.58 13.36
N GLU A 68 16.96 24.12 12.38
CA GLU A 68 18.42 24.23 12.38
C GLU A 68 18.95 25.43 11.56
N LYS A 69 18.08 26.39 11.21
CA LYS A 69 18.41 27.61 10.47
C LYS A 69 18.09 28.89 11.25
#